data_AF-A0A2W5XI56-F1
#
_entry.id   AF-A0A2W5XI56-F1
#
_cell.length_a   1.000
_cell.length_b   1.000
_cell.length_c   1.000
_cell.angle_alpha   90.00
_cell.angle_beta   90.00
_cell.angle_gamma   90.00
#
_symmetry.space_group_name_H-M   'P 1'
#
loop_
_entity.id
_entity.type
_entity.pdbx_description
1 polymer ?
#
loop_
_entity_poly.entity_id
_entity_poly.type
_entity_poly.pdbx_seq_one_letter_code
_entity_poly.pdbx_strand_id
1 'polypeptide(L)'
;MRVLWAFVASLLVVAGLFALSAERAPARTRSQPAGSGSTTNQVSAGRTLYLTSCASCHAANGQGTAYGPSLAGVGAAAADFQLSTGRMPFAENAGHQAKRKPPAFTPDQIRALVAYVASLGAGPAVPTISTAPSLLPRGQQLFIANCAPCHGATANGGAVGGGALAPPLSMATAVQVGEAMLTAPGQMPAFPLSGEDLAAVATYVEYLRTAPNPGGFSIGGIGPVPEGFVAWLVGVSLLLLIVVLVGHDWDPRRT
;
A
#
# COMPACT_ATOMS: atom_id res chain seq x y z
N MET A 1 20.75 9.20 59.07
CA MET A 1 20.18 10.57 59.05
C MET A 1 20.97 11.57 58.18
N ARG A 2 21.67 11.12 57.12
CA ARG A 2 22.42 11.98 56.18
C ARG A 2 22.14 11.70 54.69
N VAL A 3 21.14 10.86 54.39
CA VAL A 3 20.80 10.45 53.01
C VAL A 3 19.43 11.01 52.57
N LEU A 4 18.67 11.63 53.48
CA LEU A 4 17.32 12.13 53.20
C LEU A 4 17.27 13.58 52.67
N TRP A 5 18.42 14.25 52.53
CA TRP A 5 18.50 15.66 52.09
C TRP A 5 18.95 15.84 50.64
N ALA A 6 19.28 14.76 49.93
CA ALA A 6 19.73 14.83 48.54
C ALA A 6 18.58 14.82 47.51
N PHE A 7 17.34 14.51 47.92
CA PHE A 7 16.21 14.32 46.99
C PHE A 7 15.26 15.53 46.85
N VAL A 8 15.38 16.57 47.68
CA VAL A 8 14.47 17.74 47.61
C VAL A 8 15.03 18.88 46.75
N ALA A 9 16.35 18.92 46.51
CA ALA A 9 17.00 20.03 45.79
C ALA A 9 17.09 19.85 44.26
N SER A 10 16.69 18.71 43.70
CA SER A 10 16.75 18.46 42.24
C SER A 10 15.43 18.71 41.50
N LEU A 11 14.34 19.06 42.20
CA LEU A 11 13.02 19.22 41.59
C LEU A 11 12.65 20.66 41.17
N LEU A 12 13.58 21.63 41.24
CA LEU A 12 13.27 23.06 41.01
C LEU A 12 14.09 23.75 39.90
N VAL A 13 14.92 23.03 39.11
CA VAL A 13 15.75 23.66 38.07
C VAL A 13 15.34 23.30 36.63
N VAL A 14 14.41 22.35 36.41
CA VAL A 14 13.98 21.97 35.04
C VAL A 14 12.69 22.68 34.57
N ALA A 15 12.07 23.52 35.41
CA ALA A 15 10.83 24.23 35.09
C ALA A 15 11.02 25.61 34.40
N GLY A 16 12.24 25.98 34.01
CA GLY A 16 12.58 27.33 33.52
C GLY A 16 12.76 27.52 32.02
N LEU A 17 12.58 26.48 31.18
CA LEU A 17 12.96 26.53 29.75
C LEU A 17 11.80 26.35 28.76
N PHE A 18 10.55 26.52 29.19
CA PHE A 18 9.35 26.39 28.35
C PHE A 18 8.57 27.70 28.19
N ALA A 19 9.24 28.77 27.75
CA ALA A 19 8.56 30.02 27.40
C ALA A 19 9.27 30.81 26.30
N LEU A 20 9.44 30.22 25.11
CA LEU A 20 9.55 30.98 23.87
C LEU A 20 8.57 30.39 22.84
N SER A 21 7.30 30.81 22.96
CA SER A 21 6.31 30.64 21.89
C SER A 21 6.65 31.61 20.77
N ALA A 22 7.23 31.11 19.69
CA ALA A 22 7.24 31.82 18.41
C ALA A 22 5.87 31.64 17.76
N GLU A 23 5.02 32.66 17.83
CA GLU A 23 3.77 32.73 17.08
C GLU A 23 4.07 32.74 15.57
N ARG A 24 3.98 31.57 14.95
CA ARG A 24 3.89 31.43 13.50
C ARG A 24 2.54 32.00 13.05
N ALA A 25 2.60 33.12 12.34
CA ALA A 25 1.46 33.68 11.62
C ALA A 25 0.77 32.60 10.75
N PRO A 26 -0.56 32.62 10.61
CA PRO A 26 -1.25 31.68 9.74
C PRO A 26 -0.82 31.95 8.30
N ALA A 27 -0.20 30.96 7.67
CA ALA A 27 0.00 30.95 6.23
C ALA A 27 -1.39 31.08 5.57
N ARG A 28 -1.69 32.24 4.98
CA ARG A 28 -2.83 32.39 4.10
C ARG A 28 -2.56 31.55 2.87
N THR A 29 -3.12 30.34 2.83
CA THR A 29 -3.24 29.58 1.59
C THR A 29 -4.14 30.36 0.66
N ARG A 30 -3.52 31.14 -0.24
CA ARG A 30 -4.21 31.78 -1.34
C ARG A 30 -4.64 30.67 -2.29
N SER A 31 -5.87 30.18 -2.12
CA SER A 31 -6.53 29.29 -3.07
C SER A 31 -6.67 30.06 -4.39
N GLN A 32 -5.82 29.76 -5.36
CA GLN A 32 -5.99 30.24 -6.72
C GLN A 32 -6.97 29.29 -7.45
N PRO A 33 -7.99 29.82 -8.15
CA PRO A 33 -8.85 28.99 -8.98
C PRO A 33 -8.04 28.42 -10.14
N ALA A 34 -8.22 27.13 -10.42
CA ALA A 34 -7.60 26.43 -11.54
C ALA A 34 -8.11 27.01 -12.87
N GLY A 35 -7.33 27.91 -13.47
CA GLY A 35 -7.53 28.36 -14.84
C GLY A 35 -6.97 27.34 -15.84
N SER A 36 -7.63 27.21 -16.99
CA SER A 36 -7.28 26.32 -18.12
C SER A 36 -5.84 26.47 -18.66
N GLY A 37 -5.08 27.48 -18.23
CA GLY A 37 -3.64 27.60 -18.48
C GLY A 37 -2.78 26.65 -17.64
N SER A 38 -3.25 26.21 -16.47
CA SER A 38 -2.55 25.27 -15.60
C SER A 38 -2.51 23.85 -16.20
N THR A 39 -3.61 23.42 -16.81
CA THR A 39 -3.72 22.09 -17.43
C THR A 39 -2.91 21.99 -18.72
N THR A 40 -2.96 23.00 -19.58
CA THR A 40 -2.16 23.03 -20.83
C THR A 40 -0.66 23.04 -20.53
N ASN A 41 -0.22 23.81 -19.52
CA ASN A 41 1.18 23.81 -19.09
C ASN A 41 1.61 22.49 -18.46
N GLN A 42 0.73 21.80 -17.74
CA GLN A 42 1.03 20.47 -17.20
C GLN A 42 1.13 19.40 -18.29
N VAL A 43 0.25 19.44 -19.29
CA VAL A 43 0.30 18.53 -20.45
C VAL A 43 1.58 18.73 -21.26
N SER A 44 2.00 19.98 -21.49
CA SER A 44 3.24 20.26 -22.23
C SER A 44 4.49 19.84 -21.45
N ALA A 45 4.55 20.10 -20.15
CA ALA A 45 5.62 19.61 -19.28
C ALA A 45 5.66 18.08 -19.23
N GLY A 46 4.49 17.44 -19.13
CA GLY A 46 4.34 15.99 -19.17
C GLY A 46 4.82 15.37 -20.47
N ARG A 47 4.48 16.00 -21.62
CA ARG A 47 4.95 15.56 -22.93
C ARG A 47 6.46 15.56 -23.04
N THR A 48 7.13 16.62 -22.56
CA THR A 48 8.59 16.71 -22.60
C THR A 48 9.24 15.56 -21.80
N LEU A 49 8.73 15.27 -20.61
CA LEU A 49 9.23 14.16 -19.79
C LEU A 49 8.91 12.79 -20.40
N TYR A 50 7.72 12.65 -20.99
CA TYR A 50 7.30 11.43 -21.67
C TYR A 50 8.21 11.07 -22.85
N LEU A 51 8.60 12.07 -23.66
CA LEU A 51 9.45 11.85 -24.83
C LEU A 51 10.84 11.32 -24.46
N THR A 52 11.37 11.68 -23.29
CA THR A 52 12.68 11.22 -22.84
C THR A 52 12.63 9.92 -22.03
N SER A 53 11.49 9.61 -21.40
CA SER A 53 11.41 8.52 -20.41
C SER A 53 10.50 7.35 -20.82
N CYS A 54 9.57 7.55 -21.77
CA CYS A 54 8.52 6.58 -22.08
C CYS A 54 8.40 6.27 -23.58
N ALA A 55 8.72 7.24 -24.44
CA ALA A 55 8.47 7.13 -25.88
C ALA A 55 9.26 6.02 -26.59
N SER A 56 10.38 5.56 -26.04
CA SER A 56 11.13 4.42 -26.59
C SER A 56 10.31 3.13 -26.59
N CYS A 57 9.46 2.93 -25.58
CA CYS A 57 8.58 1.75 -25.48
C CYS A 57 7.15 2.04 -25.95
N HIS A 58 6.63 3.24 -25.66
CA HIS A 58 5.22 3.59 -25.91
C HIS A 58 5.00 4.45 -27.16
N ALA A 59 6.04 4.71 -27.96
CA ALA A 59 6.06 5.64 -29.09
C ALA A 59 5.82 7.11 -28.69
N ALA A 60 6.19 8.05 -29.56
CA ALA A 60 6.17 9.49 -29.25
C ALA A 60 4.79 10.06 -28.91
N ASN A 61 3.69 9.43 -29.33
CA ASN A 61 2.34 9.86 -28.97
C ASN A 61 1.50 8.72 -28.35
N GLY A 62 2.14 7.73 -27.72
CA GLY A 62 1.43 6.67 -26.98
C GLY A 62 0.80 5.58 -27.83
N GLN A 63 1.15 5.45 -29.11
CA GLN A 63 0.65 4.37 -29.95
C GLN A 63 1.12 2.97 -29.53
N GLY A 64 2.14 2.89 -28.68
CA GLY A 64 2.80 1.63 -28.36
C GLY A 64 3.81 1.21 -29.43
N THR A 65 4.65 0.24 -29.07
CA THR A 65 5.62 -0.42 -29.95
C THR A 65 5.64 -1.92 -29.62
N ALA A 66 6.55 -2.69 -30.22
CA ALA A 66 6.81 -4.06 -29.79
C ALA A 66 7.33 -4.16 -28.33
N TYR A 67 7.85 -3.06 -27.78
CA TYR A 67 8.44 -3.01 -26.44
C TYR A 67 7.49 -2.48 -25.36
N GLY A 68 6.32 -1.96 -25.74
CA GLY A 68 5.36 -1.41 -24.79
C GLY A 68 3.97 -1.22 -25.41
N PRO A 69 2.88 -1.48 -24.66
CA PRO A 69 1.53 -1.37 -25.19
C PRO A 69 1.16 0.06 -25.55
N SER A 70 0.07 0.23 -26.29
CA SER A 70 -0.51 1.57 -26.47
C SER A 70 -0.98 2.14 -25.13
N LEU A 71 -0.82 3.45 -24.97
CA LEU A 71 -1.35 4.24 -23.87
C LEU A 71 -2.61 5.03 -24.29
N ALA A 72 -3.07 4.88 -25.53
CA ALA A 72 -4.31 5.50 -25.97
C ALA A 72 -5.49 4.91 -25.20
N GLY A 73 -6.24 5.76 -24.50
CA GLY A 73 -7.45 5.39 -23.77
C GLY A 73 -7.26 4.65 -22.44
N VAL A 74 -6.02 4.46 -21.97
CA VAL A 74 -5.78 3.83 -20.65
C VAL A 74 -6.24 4.72 -19.48
N GLY A 75 -6.32 6.04 -19.71
CA GLY A 75 -6.81 7.02 -18.74
C GLY A 75 -5.79 7.46 -17.70
N ALA A 76 -6.17 8.48 -16.93
CA ALA A 76 -5.33 9.07 -15.88
C ALA A 76 -5.11 8.10 -14.71
N ALA A 77 -6.14 7.33 -14.33
CA ALA A 77 -6.05 6.38 -13.21
C ALA A 77 -5.00 5.28 -13.46
N ALA A 78 -4.93 4.74 -14.69
CA ALA A 78 -3.94 3.71 -15.01
C ALA A 78 -2.53 4.30 -15.01
N ALA A 79 -2.35 5.50 -15.56
CA ALA A 79 -1.07 6.18 -15.57
C ALA A 79 -0.57 6.49 -14.15
N ASP A 80 -1.43 7.07 -13.30
CA ASP A 80 -1.06 7.40 -11.92
C ASP A 80 -0.73 6.13 -11.15
N PHE A 81 -1.59 5.11 -11.19
CA PHE A 81 -1.34 3.85 -10.48
C PHE A 81 0.02 3.25 -10.84
N GLN A 82 0.36 3.18 -12.14
CA GLN A 82 1.62 2.57 -12.56
C GLN A 82 2.84 3.40 -12.14
N LEU A 83 2.76 4.73 -12.21
CA LEU A 83 3.85 5.64 -11.86
C LEU A 83 4.01 5.83 -10.34
N SER A 84 2.91 6.07 -9.63
CA SER A 84 2.85 6.32 -8.18
C SER A 84 3.15 5.07 -7.34
N THR A 85 2.95 3.88 -7.92
CA THR A 85 3.41 2.62 -7.32
C THR A 85 4.81 2.19 -7.79
N GLY A 86 5.45 2.98 -8.65
CA GLY A 86 6.77 2.70 -9.22
C GLY A 86 6.83 1.43 -10.08
N ARG A 87 5.68 0.93 -10.55
CA ARG A 87 5.62 -0.21 -11.47
C ARG A 87 6.17 0.16 -12.83
N MET A 88 5.85 1.38 -13.28
CA MET A 88 6.45 2.04 -14.43
C MET A 88 7.48 3.10 -13.97
N PRO A 89 8.62 3.25 -14.69
CA PRO A 89 9.03 2.47 -15.85
C PRO A 89 9.31 0.99 -15.52
N PHE A 90 8.92 0.10 -16.42
CA PHE A 90 9.10 -1.33 -16.27
C PHE A 90 10.48 -1.72 -16.79
N ALA A 91 11.30 -2.31 -15.92
CA ALA A 91 12.70 -2.61 -16.19
C ALA A 91 12.97 -4.08 -16.52
N GLU A 92 11.95 -4.93 -16.47
CA GLU A 92 12.06 -6.37 -16.73
C GLU A 92 11.52 -6.72 -18.14
N ASN A 93 11.84 -7.92 -18.63
CA ASN A 93 11.37 -8.38 -19.94
C ASN A 93 9.84 -8.56 -19.97
N ALA A 94 9.25 -8.35 -21.15
CA ALA A 94 7.83 -8.64 -21.39
C ALA A 94 7.45 -10.05 -20.91
N GLY A 95 6.29 -10.17 -20.26
CA GLY A 95 5.81 -11.42 -19.66
C GLY A 95 6.04 -11.55 -18.15
N HIS A 96 6.83 -10.65 -17.55
CA HIS A 96 6.96 -10.57 -16.08
C HIS A 96 5.91 -9.64 -15.49
N GLN A 97 5.45 -9.95 -14.28
CA GLN A 97 4.51 -9.11 -13.55
C GLN A 97 5.19 -7.83 -13.04
N ALA A 98 4.54 -6.68 -13.26
CA ALA A 98 5.00 -5.40 -12.72
C ALA A 98 4.96 -5.36 -11.18
N LYS A 99 6.16 -5.38 -10.58
CA LYS A 99 6.35 -5.26 -9.12
C LYS A 99 6.40 -3.79 -8.70
N ARG A 100 5.85 -3.51 -7.52
CA ARG A 100 5.97 -2.21 -6.86
C ARG A 100 7.44 -1.91 -6.59
N LYS A 101 7.87 -0.68 -6.87
CA LYS A 101 9.20 -0.15 -6.59
C LYS A 101 9.05 1.28 -6.04
N PRO A 102 10.10 1.90 -5.49
CA PRO A 102 10.09 3.35 -5.27
C PRO A 102 9.76 4.07 -6.58
N PRO A 103 8.85 5.07 -6.57
CA PRO A 103 8.54 5.85 -7.77
C PRO A 103 9.81 6.49 -8.35
N ALA A 104 10.00 6.35 -9.67
CA ALA A 104 11.15 6.92 -10.37
C ALA A 104 11.05 8.44 -10.57
N PHE A 105 9.85 8.99 -10.39
CA PHE A 105 9.52 10.39 -10.65
C PHE A 105 8.99 11.05 -9.38
N THR A 106 9.17 12.37 -9.27
CA THR A 106 8.58 13.14 -8.19
C THR A 106 7.06 13.24 -8.35
N PRO A 107 6.29 13.54 -7.28
CA PRO A 107 4.84 13.72 -7.38
C PRO A 107 4.41 14.70 -8.47
N ASP A 108 5.18 15.78 -8.68
CA ASP A 108 4.88 16.81 -9.68
C ASP A 108 5.11 16.31 -11.11
N GLN A 109 6.18 15.55 -11.31
CA GLN A 109 6.48 14.88 -12.57
C GLN A 109 5.43 13.81 -12.90
N ILE A 110 5.00 13.03 -11.89
CA ILE A 110 3.91 12.05 -12.06
C ILE A 110 2.64 12.76 -12.51
N ARG A 111 2.21 13.84 -11.83
CA ARG A 111 1.01 14.60 -12.24
C ARG A 111 1.11 15.13 -13.66
N ALA A 112 2.27 15.63 -14.07
CA ALA A 112 2.50 16.09 -15.45
C ALA A 112 2.40 14.94 -16.46
N LEU A 113 3.06 13.80 -16.20
CA LEU A 113 2.97 12.59 -17.04
C LEU A 113 1.54 12.06 -17.14
N VAL A 114 0.82 11.99 -16.02
CA VAL A 114 -0.58 11.58 -15.96
C VAL A 114 -1.46 12.51 -16.78
N ALA A 115 -1.27 13.82 -16.67
CA ALA A 115 -2.00 14.81 -17.48
C ALA A 115 -1.73 14.62 -18.98
N TYR A 116 -0.48 14.35 -19.37
CA TYR A 116 -0.15 14.06 -20.77
C TYR A 116 -0.81 12.75 -21.26
N VAL A 117 -0.70 11.65 -20.51
CA VAL A 117 -1.32 10.37 -20.90
C VAL A 117 -2.85 10.48 -20.99
N ALA A 118 -3.48 11.21 -20.06
CA ALA A 118 -4.90 11.50 -20.10
C ALA A 118 -5.32 12.31 -21.35
N SER A 119 -4.41 13.08 -21.95
CA SER A 119 -4.67 13.81 -23.20
C SER A 119 -4.63 12.94 -24.47
N LEU A 120 -4.14 11.69 -24.37
CA LEU A 120 -3.99 10.77 -25.51
C LEU A 120 -5.27 10.02 -25.86
N GLY A 121 -6.33 10.13 -25.05
CA GLY A 121 -7.63 9.52 -25.32
C GLY A 121 -8.54 9.48 -24.09
N ALA A 122 -9.81 9.12 -24.31
CA ALA A 122 -10.77 8.95 -23.22
C ALA A 122 -10.42 7.71 -22.38
N GLY A 123 -10.41 7.86 -21.06
CA GLY A 123 -10.20 6.77 -20.13
C GLY A 123 -10.54 7.18 -18.69
N PRO A 124 -10.45 6.26 -17.72
CA PRO A 124 -10.83 6.52 -16.33
C PRO A 124 -9.98 7.64 -15.71
N ALA A 125 -10.64 8.59 -15.05
CA ALA A 125 -9.98 9.61 -14.25
C ALA A 125 -9.49 9.03 -12.91
N VAL A 126 -8.47 9.64 -12.31
CA VAL A 126 -8.03 9.30 -10.94
C VAL A 126 -9.21 9.47 -9.98
N PRO A 127 -9.61 8.43 -9.23
CA PRO A 127 -10.77 8.51 -8.37
C PRO A 127 -10.49 9.39 -7.15
N THR A 128 -11.50 10.17 -6.73
CA THR A 128 -11.47 10.86 -5.44
C THR A 128 -12.07 9.93 -4.39
N ILE A 129 -11.26 9.45 -3.45
CA ILE A 129 -11.66 8.52 -2.41
C ILE A 129 -11.62 9.20 -1.04
N SER A 130 -12.73 9.13 -0.30
CA SER A 130 -12.82 9.57 1.09
C SER A 130 -13.07 8.36 1.97
N THR A 131 -12.09 7.98 2.80
CA THR A 131 -12.23 6.86 3.74
C THR A 131 -12.87 7.33 5.04
N ALA A 132 -13.71 6.47 5.63
CA ALA A 132 -14.44 6.80 6.85
C ALA A 132 -14.72 5.55 7.69
N PRO A 133 -14.58 5.58 9.03
CA PRO A 133 -14.84 4.42 9.88
C PRO A 133 -16.24 3.80 9.73
N SER A 134 -17.24 4.60 9.38
CA SER A 134 -18.61 4.14 9.11
C SER A 134 -18.71 3.15 7.94
N LEU A 135 -17.74 3.17 7.02
CA LEU A 135 -17.70 2.30 5.85
C LEU A 135 -17.05 0.95 6.14
N LEU A 136 -16.44 0.75 7.31
CA LEU A 136 -15.70 -0.48 7.65
C LEU A 136 -16.54 -1.76 7.51
N PRO A 137 -17.79 -1.84 8.02
CA PRO A 137 -18.57 -3.07 7.89
C PRO A 137 -18.88 -3.42 6.43
N ARG A 138 -19.20 -2.41 5.62
CA ARG A 138 -19.44 -2.59 4.18
C ARG A 138 -18.16 -3.00 3.45
N GLY A 139 -17.04 -2.34 3.76
CA GLY A 139 -15.74 -2.63 3.18
C GLY A 139 -15.27 -4.04 3.49
N GLN A 140 -15.48 -4.52 4.72
CA GLN A 140 -15.17 -5.90 5.11
C GLN A 140 -15.95 -6.91 4.29
N GLN A 141 -17.28 -6.72 4.14
CA GLN A 141 -18.12 -7.62 3.35
C GLN A 141 -17.66 -7.69 1.90
N LEU A 142 -17.40 -6.53 1.28
CA LEU A 142 -16.92 -6.45 -0.09
C LEU A 142 -15.54 -7.09 -0.25
N PHE A 143 -14.61 -6.82 0.67
CA PHE A 143 -13.26 -7.35 0.61
C PHE A 143 -13.24 -8.88 0.74
N ILE A 144 -13.97 -9.45 1.70
CA ILE A 144 -14.03 -10.90 1.88
C ILE A 144 -14.64 -11.58 0.65
N ALA A 145 -15.69 -11.01 0.07
CA ALA A 145 -16.38 -11.59 -1.07
C ALA A 145 -15.58 -11.49 -2.38
N ASN A 146 -14.77 -10.43 -2.57
CA ASN A 146 -14.18 -10.12 -3.88
C ASN A 146 -12.65 -10.11 -3.91
N CYS A 147 -11.99 -9.76 -2.81
CA CYS A 147 -10.56 -9.43 -2.80
C CYS A 147 -9.72 -10.46 -2.03
N ALA A 148 -10.25 -10.96 -0.91
CA ALA A 148 -9.59 -11.93 -0.04
C ALA A 148 -9.17 -13.23 -0.73
N PRO A 149 -9.91 -13.78 -1.73
CA PRO A 149 -9.48 -14.98 -2.46
C PRO A 149 -8.11 -14.85 -3.11
N CYS A 150 -7.68 -13.63 -3.47
CA CYS A 150 -6.39 -13.36 -4.08
C CYS A 150 -5.41 -12.70 -3.12
N HIS A 151 -5.85 -11.67 -2.40
CA HIS A 151 -4.97 -10.87 -1.53
C HIS A 151 -4.85 -11.44 -0.10
N GLY A 152 -5.53 -12.53 0.22
CA GLY A 152 -5.59 -13.10 1.57
C GLY A 152 -6.54 -12.32 2.48
N ALA A 153 -6.98 -12.96 3.57
CA ALA A 153 -7.95 -12.39 4.51
C ALA A 153 -7.47 -11.09 5.19
N THR A 154 -6.16 -10.95 5.35
CA THR A 154 -5.48 -9.79 5.97
C THR A 154 -4.78 -8.90 4.95
N ALA A 155 -5.04 -9.10 3.65
CA ALA A 155 -4.44 -8.34 2.55
C ALA A 155 -2.90 -8.47 2.43
N ASN A 156 -2.32 -9.58 2.87
CA ASN A 156 -0.88 -9.87 2.77
C ASN A 156 -0.41 -10.35 1.39
N GLY A 157 -1.35 -10.58 0.46
CA GLY A 157 -1.05 -11.12 -0.86
C GLY A 157 -0.94 -12.64 -0.85
N GLY A 158 -0.65 -13.21 -2.03
CA GLY A 158 -0.58 -14.65 -2.20
C GLY A 158 -0.39 -15.07 -3.66
N ALA A 159 -0.14 -16.35 -3.88
CA ALA A 159 -0.11 -16.92 -5.22
C ALA A 159 -1.54 -17.07 -5.77
N VAL A 160 -1.78 -16.58 -6.98
CA VAL A 160 -3.11 -16.62 -7.63
C VAL A 160 -3.19 -17.59 -8.81
N GLY A 161 -2.13 -18.36 -9.04
CA GLY A 161 -2.02 -19.30 -10.16
C GLY A 161 -1.33 -18.70 -11.39
N GLY A 162 -0.92 -19.56 -12.33
CA GLY A 162 -0.25 -19.13 -13.56
C GLY A 162 1.09 -18.39 -13.37
N GLY A 163 1.73 -18.56 -12.21
CA GLY A 163 2.94 -17.83 -11.84
C GLY A 163 2.71 -16.38 -11.38
N ALA A 164 1.46 -15.91 -11.35
CA ALA A 164 1.11 -14.57 -10.88
C ALA A 164 0.98 -14.51 -9.35
N LEU A 165 1.32 -13.35 -8.79
CA LEU A 165 1.25 -13.07 -7.35
C LEU A 165 0.35 -11.86 -7.10
N ALA A 166 -0.66 -12.01 -6.24
CA ALA A 166 -1.34 -10.87 -5.66
C ALA A 166 -0.39 -10.19 -4.66
N PRO A 167 -0.07 -8.90 -4.82
CA PRO A 167 0.81 -8.20 -3.89
C PRO A 167 0.12 -7.95 -2.54
N PRO A 168 0.89 -7.76 -1.46
CA PRO A 168 0.36 -7.20 -0.21
C PRO A 168 -0.18 -5.79 -0.45
N LEU A 169 -1.27 -5.43 0.24
CA LEU A 169 -1.90 -4.11 0.15
C LEU A 169 -1.51 -3.16 1.28
N SER A 170 -0.55 -3.55 2.11
CA SER A 170 -0.06 -2.78 3.26
C SER A 170 0.54 -1.42 2.90
N MET A 171 0.99 -1.26 1.66
CA MET A 171 1.65 -0.03 1.17
C MET A 171 0.80 0.76 0.16
N ALA A 172 -0.40 0.29 -0.19
CA ALA A 172 -1.26 0.98 -1.15
C ALA A 172 -1.85 2.27 -0.54
N THR A 173 -2.15 3.31 -1.28
CA THR A 173 -3.03 4.39 -0.75
C THR A 173 -4.49 4.05 -1.05
N ALA A 174 -5.46 4.71 -0.40
CA ALA A 174 -6.87 4.57 -0.75
C ALA A 174 -7.13 4.84 -2.25
N VAL A 175 -6.45 5.85 -2.81
CA VAL A 175 -6.50 6.16 -4.25
C VAL A 175 -5.96 5.01 -5.08
N GLN A 176 -4.79 4.46 -4.74
CA GLN A 176 -4.20 3.33 -5.47
C GLN A 176 -5.06 2.06 -5.40
N VAL A 177 -5.76 1.82 -4.29
CA VAL A 177 -6.74 0.72 -4.20
C VAL A 177 -7.89 0.98 -5.19
N GLY A 178 -8.42 2.21 -5.22
CA GLY A 178 -9.47 2.59 -6.16
C GLY A 178 -9.04 2.47 -7.62
N GLU A 179 -7.84 2.95 -7.95
CA GLU A 179 -7.28 2.85 -9.31
C GLU A 179 -7.04 1.41 -9.73
N ALA A 180 -6.52 0.56 -8.84
CA ALA A 180 -6.33 -0.86 -9.14
C ALA A 180 -7.67 -1.54 -9.48
N MET A 181 -8.73 -1.24 -8.76
CA MET A 181 -10.06 -1.80 -9.01
C MET A 181 -10.67 -1.29 -10.33
N LEU A 182 -10.42 -0.03 -10.68
CA LEU A 182 -10.89 0.59 -11.92
C LEU A 182 -10.10 0.13 -13.15
N THR A 183 -8.80 -0.12 -13.00
CA THR A 183 -7.87 -0.33 -14.12
C THR A 183 -7.49 -1.80 -14.32
N ALA A 184 -7.82 -2.67 -13.36
CA ALA A 184 -7.61 -4.11 -13.43
C ALA A 184 -6.15 -4.48 -13.80
N PRO A 185 -5.14 -4.06 -13.01
CA PRO A 185 -3.75 -4.20 -13.41
C PRO A 185 -3.29 -5.67 -13.39
N GLY A 186 -2.63 -6.08 -14.49
CA GLY A 186 -2.05 -7.43 -14.60
C GLY A 186 -3.14 -8.49 -14.71
N GLN A 187 -3.17 -9.43 -13.76
CA GLN A 187 -4.16 -10.50 -13.70
C GLN A 187 -5.33 -10.18 -12.74
N MET A 188 -5.33 -8.99 -12.13
CA MET A 188 -6.42 -8.56 -11.26
C MET A 188 -7.67 -8.30 -12.12
N PRO A 189 -8.83 -8.91 -11.82
CA PRO A 189 -10.04 -8.68 -12.60
C PRO A 189 -10.58 -7.26 -12.40
N ALA A 190 -11.38 -6.79 -13.36
CA ALA A 190 -12.13 -5.56 -13.21
C ALA A 190 -13.32 -5.78 -12.25
N PHE A 191 -13.57 -4.80 -11.38
CA PHE A 191 -14.69 -4.86 -10.44
C PHE A 191 -15.70 -3.75 -10.77
N PRO A 192 -17.01 -4.04 -10.86
CA PRO A 192 -18.05 -3.05 -11.10
C PRO A 192 -18.39 -2.28 -9.80
N LEU A 193 -17.38 -1.85 -9.04
CA LEU A 193 -17.53 -1.12 -7.79
C LEU A 193 -17.24 0.36 -8.02
N SER A 194 -18.10 1.24 -7.51
CA SER A 194 -17.96 2.68 -7.67
C SER A 194 -18.49 3.44 -6.45
N GLY A 195 -18.19 4.74 -6.37
CA GLY A 195 -18.68 5.62 -5.32
C GLY A 195 -18.36 5.11 -3.91
N GLU A 196 -19.40 4.93 -3.10
CA GLU A 196 -19.29 4.53 -1.70
C GLU A 196 -18.71 3.11 -1.52
N ASP A 197 -19.02 2.16 -2.41
CA ASP A 197 -18.48 0.80 -2.32
C ASP A 197 -16.96 0.77 -2.55
N LEU A 198 -16.47 1.61 -3.46
CA LEU A 198 -15.03 1.78 -3.70
C LEU A 198 -14.33 2.38 -2.47
N ALA A 199 -14.94 3.42 -1.88
CA ALA A 199 -14.46 4.04 -0.65
C ALA A 199 -14.49 3.07 0.55
N ALA A 200 -15.49 2.19 0.61
CA ALA A 200 -15.62 1.20 1.66
C ALA A 200 -14.50 0.15 1.59
N VAL A 201 -14.21 -0.38 0.39
CA VAL A 201 -13.07 -1.30 0.21
C VAL A 201 -11.76 -0.62 0.58
N ALA A 202 -11.53 0.61 0.11
CA ALA A 202 -10.33 1.37 0.46
C ALA A 202 -10.19 1.60 1.98
N THR A 203 -11.29 1.96 2.65
CA THR A 203 -11.34 2.12 4.11
C THR A 203 -10.95 0.82 4.82
N TYR A 204 -11.49 -0.32 4.38
CA TYR A 204 -11.19 -1.60 5.00
C TYR A 204 -9.74 -2.04 4.78
N VAL A 205 -9.19 -1.81 3.58
CA VAL A 205 -7.78 -2.08 3.30
C VAL A 205 -6.86 -1.19 4.14
N GLU A 206 -7.21 0.07 4.39
CA GLU A 206 -6.47 0.94 5.31
C GLU A 206 -6.53 0.42 6.75
N TYR A 207 -7.70 -0.02 7.20
CA TYR A 207 -7.87 -0.62 8.53
C TYR A 207 -7.02 -1.88 8.72
N LEU A 208 -6.94 -2.77 7.72
CA LEU A 208 -6.15 -4.01 7.82
C LEU A 208 -4.64 -3.76 8.09
N ARG A 209 -4.13 -2.56 7.81
CA ARG A 209 -2.70 -2.20 8.06
C ARG A 209 -2.39 -1.98 9.53
N THR A 210 -3.38 -1.52 10.27
CA THR A 210 -3.26 -1.13 11.68
C THR A 210 -4.13 -1.99 12.58
N ALA A 211 -4.85 -2.96 12.00
CA ALA A 211 -5.70 -3.88 12.74
C ALA A 211 -4.88 -4.60 13.83
N PRO A 212 -5.35 -4.57 15.09
CA PRO A 212 -4.67 -5.26 16.18
C PRO A 212 -4.75 -6.78 15.96
N ASN A 213 -3.79 -7.51 16.55
CA ASN A 213 -3.76 -8.98 16.55
C ASN A 213 -4.16 -9.49 17.94
N PRO A 214 -5.44 -9.82 18.19
CA PRO A 214 -5.93 -10.11 19.55
C PRO A 214 -5.41 -11.45 20.10
N GLY A 215 -4.85 -12.32 19.24
CA GLY A 215 -4.35 -13.64 19.60
C GLY A 215 -2.83 -13.72 19.84
N GLY A 216 -2.13 -12.59 19.93
CA GLY A 216 -0.68 -12.55 20.11
C GLY A 216 0.09 -12.46 18.80
N PHE A 217 1.16 -13.25 18.66
CA PHE A 217 2.07 -13.15 17.51
C PHE A 217 1.40 -13.63 16.22
N SER A 218 1.29 -12.76 15.22
CA SER A 218 0.48 -13.01 14.01
C SER A 218 1.15 -13.89 12.95
N ILE A 219 2.44 -14.23 13.08
CA ILE A 219 3.22 -15.02 12.10
C ILE A 219 3.01 -14.51 10.65
N GLY A 220 2.93 -13.18 10.51
CA GLY A 220 2.70 -12.55 9.21
C GLY A 220 1.26 -12.60 8.69
N GLY A 221 0.30 -13.18 9.41
CA GLY A 221 -1.12 -13.23 9.05
C GLY A 221 -1.38 -13.99 7.75
N ILE A 222 -0.60 -15.04 7.48
CA ILE A 222 -0.60 -15.76 6.19
C ILE A 222 -1.65 -16.89 6.18
N GLY A 223 -2.21 -17.24 7.34
CA GLY A 223 -3.35 -18.15 7.47
C GLY A 223 -2.93 -19.55 7.93
N PRO A 224 -3.82 -20.54 7.93
CA PRO A 224 -3.66 -21.77 8.74
C PRO A 224 -2.41 -22.63 8.44
N VAL A 225 -1.70 -22.40 7.34
CA VAL A 225 -0.54 -23.22 6.93
C VAL A 225 0.72 -22.88 7.76
N PRO A 226 1.27 -21.65 7.76
CA PRO A 226 2.39 -21.33 8.68
C PRO A 226 2.02 -21.51 10.15
N GLU A 227 0.80 -21.15 10.53
CA GLU A 227 0.26 -21.35 11.89
C GLU A 227 0.31 -22.83 12.27
N GLY A 228 -0.14 -23.72 11.38
CA GLY A 228 -0.09 -25.17 11.58
C GLY A 228 1.33 -25.72 11.64
N PHE A 229 2.24 -25.19 10.82
CA PHE A 229 3.66 -25.57 10.84
C PHE A 229 4.32 -25.21 12.18
N VAL A 230 4.06 -24.00 12.70
CA VAL A 230 4.54 -23.58 14.03
C VAL A 230 3.89 -24.38 15.14
N ALA A 231 2.58 -24.61 15.08
CA ALA A 231 1.88 -25.45 16.05
C ALA A 231 2.44 -26.88 16.08
N TRP A 232 2.81 -27.43 14.93
CA TRP A 232 3.43 -28.74 14.84
C TRP A 232 4.86 -28.71 15.40
N LEU A 233 5.73 -27.83 14.90
CA LEU A 233 7.12 -27.79 15.35
C LEU A 233 7.29 -27.41 16.82
N VAL A 234 6.56 -26.42 17.31
CA VAL A 234 6.70 -25.92 18.68
C VAL A 234 5.77 -26.69 19.60
N GLY A 235 4.49 -26.77 19.24
CA GLY A 235 3.48 -27.41 20.08
C GLY A 235 3.72 -28.90 20.24
N VAL A 236 3.88 -29.65 19.14
CA VAL A 236 4.10 -31.10 19.24
C VAL A 236 5.46 -31.41 19.85
N SER A 237 6.54 -30.68 19.50
CA SER A 237 7.84 -30.92 20.13
C SER A 237 7.83 -30.65 21.64
N LEU A 238 7.14 -29.60 22.09
CA LEU A 238 6.99 -29.32 23.52
C LEU A 238 6.18 -30.43 24.22
N LEU A 239 5.11 -30.91 23.59
CA LEU A 239 4.32 -32.03 24.11
C LEU A 239 5.16 -33.31 24.21
N LEU A 240 5.92 -33.65 23.18
CA LEU A 240 6.82 -34.80 23.19
C LEU A 240 7.91 -34.67 24.27
N LEU A 241 8.48 -33.48 24.45
CA LEU A 241 9.42 -33.22 25.53
C LEU A 241 8.79 -33.46 26.90
N ILE A 242 7.57 -32.97 27.13
CA ILE A 242 6.85 -33.20 28.39
C ILE A 242 6.61 -34.70 28.61
N VAL A 243 6.19 -35.43 27.57
CA VAL A 243 6.00 -36.88 27.64
C VAL A 243 7.29 -37.60 28.04
N VAL A 244 8.43 -37.23 27.45
CA VAL A 244 9.73 -37.82 27.80
C VAL A 244 10.12 -37.45 29.24
N LEU A 245 9.97 -36.19 29.64
CA LEU A 245 10.34 -35.74 30.98
C LEU A 245 9.52 -36.41 32.08
N VAL A 246 8.21 -36.61 31.85
CA VAL A 246 7.30 -37.26 32.81
C VAL A 246 7.45 -38.78 32.77
N GLY A 247 7.67 -39.35 31.58
CA GLY A 247 7.80 -40.79 31.39
C GLY A 247 9.16 -41.36 31.78
N HIS A 248 10.21 -40.53 31.81
CA HIS A 248 11.55 -40.95 32.21
C HIS A 248 11.64 -41.09 33.74
N ASP A 249 11.97 -42.28 34.21
CA ASP A 249 12.22 -42.60 35.60
C ASP A 249 13.61 -42.10 36.02
N TRP A 250 13.64 -40.88 36.55
CA TRP A 250 14.85 -40.19 37.03
C TRP A 250 15.44 -40.76 38.33
N ASP A 251 15.27 -42.05 38.64
CA ASP A 251 15.87 -42.69 39.83
C ASP A 251 17.31 -43.12 39.53
N PRO A 252 18.33 -42.44 40.09
CA PRO A 252 19.73 -42.77 39.81
C PRO A 252 20.16 -44.13 40.38
N ARG A 253 19.30 -44.85 41.10
CA ARG A 253 19.61 -46.15 41.73
C ARG A 253 19.25 -47.38 40.88
N ARG A 254 18.74 -47.20 39.65
CA ARG A 254 18.26 -48.28 38.77
C ARG A 254 19.16 -48.62 37.57
N THR A 255 20.38 -48.09 37.50
CA THR A 255 21.39 -48.47 36.49
C THR A 255 22.37 -49.49 37.02
#